data_AF-A0AAV1C3Z3-F1
#
_entry.id   AF-A0AAV1C3Z3-F1
#
_cell.length_a   1.000
_cell.length_b   1.000
_cell.length_c   1.000
_cell.angle_alpha   90.00
_cell.angle_beta   90.00
_cell.angle_gamma   90.00
#
_symmetry.space_group_name_H-M   'P 1'
#
loop_
_entity.id
_entity.type
_entity.pdbx_description
1 polymer ?
#
loop_
_entity_poly.entity_id
_entity_poly.type
_entity_poly.pdbx_seq_one_letter_code
_entity_poly.pdbx_strand_id
1 'polypeptide(L)'
;MAPHFISLDFGLEVEFDEDYGATLHRSLHDIYDVKTLALCTYVLQVIPMGDSPAQLGIKLRRVNHLILKASLIQEEFFGVTFFLNSCPNLELLTIDLNTSKRVLSEYEPPFPFDEHPFLKGVTTFNPYPAVVPYCVKKNLKKVVVEGFKGTESELPVLRYLL
;
A
#
# COMPACT_ATOMS: atom_id res chain seq x y z
N MET A 1 18.47 -15.47 -13.51
CA MET A 1 18.70 -14.08 -13.03
C MET A 1 17.36 -13.60 -12.49
N ALA A 2 17.24 -13.32 -11.19
CA ALA A 2 15.96 -12.90 -10.63
C ALA A 2 15.63 -11.47 -11.10
N PRO A 3 14.36 -11.16 -11.40
CA PRO A 3 13.97 -9.84 -11.87
C PRO A 3 14.23 -8.79 -10.78
N HIS A 4 14.98 -7.74 -11.13
CA HIS A 4 15.20 -6.60 -10.22
C HIS A 4 13.94 -5.74 -10.04
N PHE A 5 13.01 -5.81 -11.00
CA PHE A 5 11.78 -5.04 -11.05
C PHE A 5 10.60 -5.97 -11.37
N ILE A 6 9.51 -5.89 -10.60
CA ILE A 6 8.24 -6.53 -10.90
C ILE A 6 7.12 -5.48 -10.81
N SER A 7 6.20 -5.51 -11.77
CA SER A 7 4.98 -4.69 -11.77
C SER A 7 3.76 -5.60 -11.73
N LEU A 8 2.94 -5.45 -10.70
CA LEU A 8 1.63 -6.08 -10.58
C LEU A 8 0.56 -5.06 -11.03
N ASP A 9 0.30 -5.05 -12.34
CA ASP A 9 -0.62 -4.12 -12.98
C ASP A 9 -1.85 -4.87 -13.50
N PHE A 10 -2.92 -4.78 -12.73
CA PHE A 10 -4.23 -5.39 -13.00
C PHE A 10 -5.21 -4.34 -13.50
N GLY A 11 -4.73 -3.31 -14.20
CA GLY A 11 -5.59 -2.20 -14.54
C GLY A 11 -6.62 -2.46 -15.65
N LEU A 12 -6.80 -3.71 -16.07
CA LEU A 12 -7.94 -4.16 -16.86
C LEU A 12 -9.05 -4.77 -15.99
N GLU A 13 -8.75 -5.11 -14.74
CA GLU A 13 -9.74 -5.59 -13.78
C GLU A 13 -10.70 -4.47 -13.41
N VAL A 14 -11.99 -4.80 -13.44
CA VAL A 14 -13.09 -3.85 -13.25
C VAL A 14 -13.99 -4.23 -12.08
N GLU A 15 -13.88 -5.46 -11.58
CA GLU A 15 -14.68 -6.01 -10.50
C GLU A 15 -13.80 -6.33 -9.30
N PHE A 16 -14.33 -6.07 -8.10
CA PHE A 16 -13.70 -6.49 -6.87
C PHE A 16 -13.91 -7.99 -6.68
N ASP A 17 -12.85 -8.71 -6.35
CA ASP A 17 -12.91 -10.13 -6.03
C ASP A 17 -11.99 -10.40 -4.83
N GLU A 18 -12.60 -10.71 -3.70
CA GLU A 18 -11.91 -10.97 -2.44
C GLU A 18 -11.03 -12.23 -2.48
N ASP A 19 -11.39 -13.24 -3.30
CA ASP A 19 -10.64 -14.49 -3.43
C ASP A 19 -9.26 -14.27 -4.08
N TYR A 20 -9.11 -13.17 -4.84
CA TYR A 20 -7.81 -12.78 -5.40
C TYR A 20 -6.83 -12.32 -4.33
N GLY A 21 -7.29 -11.89 -3.15
CA GLY A 21 -6.42 -11.49 -2.02
C GLY A 21 -5.47 -12.62 -1.63
N ALA A 22 -6.00 -13.81 -1.37
CA ALA A 22 -5.21 -14.99 -1.02
C ALA A 22 -4.28 -15.44 -2.16
N THR A 23 -4.72 -15.27 -3.42
CA THR A 23 -3.90 -15.57 -4.60
C THR A 23 -2.73 -14.60 -4.76
N LEU A 24 -2.95 -13.31 -4.50
CA LEU A 24 -1.89 -12.31 -4.48
C LEU A 24 -0.91 -12.56 -3.33
N HIS A 25 -1.37 -12.96 -2.15
CA HIS A 25 -0.48 -13.32 -1.03
C HIS A 25 0.49 -14.42 -1.46
N ARG A 26 -0.02 -15.53 -1.99
CA ARG A 26 0.78 -16.66 -2.50
C ARG A 26 1.77 -16.21 -3.57
N SER A 27 1.33 -15.37 -4.51
CA SER A 27 2.20 -14.86 -5.59
C SER A 27 3.33 -13.98 -5.04
N LEU A 28 3.08 -13.21 -3.98
CA LEU A 28 4.10 -12.40 -3.30
C LEU A 28 5.12 -13.25 -2.53
N HIS A 29 4.79 -14.49 -2.15
CA HIS A 29 5.75 -15.42 -1.56
C HIS A 29 6.88 -15.81 -2.53
N ASP A 30 6.59 -15.85 -3.83
CA ASP A 30 7.53 -16.33 -4.85
C ASP A 30 8.53 -15.26 -5.30
N ILE A 31 8.32 -13.98 -4.96
CA ILE A 31 9.12 -12.84 -5.45
C ILE A 31 10.24 -12.39 -4.50
N TYR A 32 10.90 -13.35 -3.84
CA TYR A 32 11.83 -13.11 -2.74
C TYR A 32 13.06 -12.22 -3.06
N ASP A 33 13.48 -12.09 -4.32
CA ASP A 33 14.70 -11.37 -4.73
C ASP A 33 14.43 -10.06 -5.51
N VAL A 34 13.18 -9.58 -5.49
CA VAL A 34 12.81 -8.32 -6.15
C VAL A 34 13.31 -7.11 -5.36
N LYS A 35 13.87 -6.12 -6.06
CA LYS A 35 14.30 -4.84 -5.47
C LYS A 35 13.25 -3.75 -5.59
N THR A 36 12.59 -3.69 -6.76
CA THR A 36 11.54 -2.71 -7.05
C THR A 36 10.22 -3.41 -7.30
N LEU A 37 9.19 -3.05 -6.52
CA LEU A 37 7.84 -3.57 -6.67
C LEU A 37 6.89 -2.43 -7.04
N ALA A 38 6.23 -2.55 -8.18
CA ALA A 38 5.21 -1.62 -8.63
C ALA A 38 3.81 -2.23 -8.48
N LEU A 39 2.87 -1.46 -7.95
CA LEU A 39 1.53 -1.91 -7.57
C LEU A 39 0.49 -0.91 -8.05
N CYS A 40 -0.63 -1.41 -8.55
CA CYS A 40 -1.77 -0.59 -8.96
C CYS A 40 -2.90 -0.56 -7.90
N THR A 41 -3.84 0.36 -8.07
CA THR A 41 -5.08 0.49 -7.26
C THR A 41 -5.75 -0.85 -6.95
N TYR A 42 -5.93 -1.73 -7.96
CA TYR A 42 -6.56 -3.04 -7.78
C TYR A 42 -5.84 -3.88 -6.71
N VAL A 43 -4.50 -3.94 -6.79
CA VAL A 43 -3.70 -4.71 -5.83
C VAL A 43 -3.83 -4.10 -4.43
N LEU A 44 -3.86 -2.77 -4.31
CA LEU A 44 -4.00 -2.10 -3.01
C LEU A 44 -5.37 -2.34 -2.37
N GLN A 45 -6.42 -2.54 -3.16
CA GLN A 45 -7.76 -2.84 -2.68
C GLN A 45 -7.94 -4.32 -2.33
N VAL A 46 -7.39 -5.23 -3.14
CA VAL A 46 -7.64 -6.67 -2.98
C VAL A 46 -6.64 -7.33 -2.02
N ILE A 47 -5.39 -6.86 -1.94
CA ILE A 47 -4.38 -7.50 -1.08
C ILE A 47 -4.79 -7.61 0.40
N PRO A 48 -5.49 -6.64 1.01
CA PRO A 48 -5.88 -6.75 2.42
C PRO A 48 -6.96 -7.82 2.66
N MET A 49 -7.58 -8.37 1.63
CA MET A 49 -8.61 -9.42 1.75
C MET A 49 -8.04 -10.83 1.88
N GLY A 50 -6.72 -10.97 1.71
CA GLY A 50 -6.05 -12.26 1.90
C GLY A 50 -5.92 -12.68 3.37
N ASP A 51 -5.26 -13.81 3.59
CA ASP A 51 -5.16 -14.50 4.89
C ASP A 51 -4.70 -13.63 6.07
N SER A 52 -3.91 -12.58 5.80
CA SER A 52 -3.42 -11.64 6.79
C SER A 52 -3.58 -10.19 6.31
N PRO A 53 -4.62 -9.47 6.74
CA PRO A 53 -4.99 -8.17 6.17
C PRO A 53 -4.00 -7.05 6.47
N ALA A 54 -3.19 -7.18 7.52
CA ALA A 54 -2.28 -6.11 7.96
C ALA A 54 -0.88 -6.16 7.31
N GLN A 55 -0.45 -7.35 6.86
CA GLN A 55 0.88 -7.60 6.29
C GLN A 55 1.01 -9.04 5.78
N LEU A 56 2.00 -9.28 4.92
CA LEU A 56 2.45 -10.64 4.61
C LEU A 56 3.05 -11.33 5.85
N GLY A 57 2.84 -12.65 5.95
CA GLY A 57 3.50 -13.50 6.92
C GLY A 57 5.02 -13.57 6.73
N ILE A 58 5.48 -13.50 5.48
CA ILE A 58 6.90 -13.28 5.15
C ILE A 58 7.21 -11.80 4.90
N LYS A 59 8.44 -11.38 5.15
CA LYS A 59 8.88 -10.01 4.86
C LYS A 59 9.60 -9.95 3.50
N LEU A 60 9.21 -9.00 2.67
CA LEU A 60 9.83 -8.68 1.38
C LEU A 60 11.12 -7.89 1.60
N ARG A 61 12.14 -8.53 2.21
CA ARG A 61 13.37 -7.86 2.68
C ARG A 61 14.25 -7.30 1.56
N ARG A 62 14.08 -7.78 0.33
CA ARG A 62 14.84 -7.33 -0.84
C ARG A 62 14.22 -6.09 -1.49
N VAL A 63 12.93 -5.85 -1.27
CA VAL A 63 12.24 -4.68 -1.81
C VAL A 63 12.71 -3.45 -1.05
N ASN A 64 13.39 -2.56 -1.77
CA ASN A 64 13.87 -1.28 -1.26
C ASN A 64 13.27 -0.09 -2.02
N HIS A 65 12.55 -0.34 -3.10
CA HIS A 65 11.77 0.64 -3.84
C HIS A 65 10.35 0.14 -4.06
N LEU A 66 9.37 0.86 -3.53
CA LEU A 66 7.95 0.61 -3.74
C LEU A 66 7.37 1.71 -4.63
N ILE A 67 6.65 1.32 -5.68
CA ILE A 67 5.94 2.25 -6.56
C ILE A 67 4.45 1.96 -6.43
N LEU A 68 3.69 2.95 -5.98
CA LEU A 68 2.24 2.89 -5.82
C LEU A 68 1.59 3.73 -6.91
N LYS A 69 0.98 3.07 -7.91
CA LYS A 69 0.09 3.71 -8.88
C LYS A 69 -1.31 3.75 -8.27
N ALA A 70 -1.61 4.83 -7.55
CA ALA A 70 -2.73 4.88 -6.61
C ALA A 70 -3.43 6.24 -6.65
N SER A 71 -4.70 6.31 -6.24
CA SER A 71 -5.42 7.58 -6.09
C SER A 71 -5.29 8.17 -4.68
N LEU A 72 -4.74 7.40 -3.72
CA LEU A 72 -4.77 7.66 -2.28
C LEU A 72 -6.19 7.92 -1.77
N ILE A 73 -7.12 7.08 -2.20
CA ILE A 73 -8.49 7.05 -1.68
C ILE A 73 -8.57 6.05 -0.52
N GLN A 74 -9.66 6.14 0.24
CA GLN A 74 -9.83 5.41 1.49
C GLN A 74 -9.73 3.89 1.30
N GLU A 75 -10.25 3.37 0.19
CA GLU A 75 -10.26 1.97 -0.22
C GLU A 75 -8.84 1.41 -0.47
N GLU A 76 -7.85 2.27 -0.73
CA GLU A 76 -6.46 1.84 -0.96
C GLU A 76 -5.63 1.84 0.32
N PHE A 77 -6.10 2.47 1.41
CA PHE A 77 -5.30 2.75 2.60
C PHE A 77 -4.75 1.49 3.28
N PHE A 78 -5.58 0.46 3.39
CA PHE A 78 -5.15 -0.82 3.95
C PHE A 78 -4.08 -1.49 3.08
N GLY A 79 -4.19 -1.41 1.74
CA GLY A 79 -3.14 -1.89 0.85
C GLY A 79 -1.83 -1.12 0.99
N VAL A 80 -1.90 0.21 1.08
CA VAL A 80 -0.72 1.05 1.29
C VAL A 80 -0.02 0.64 2.58
N THR A 81 -0.74 0.57 3.70
CA THR A 81 -0.14 0.18 4.99
C THR A 81 0.34 -1.27 5.00
N PHE A 82 -0.37 -2.19 4.35
CA PHE A 82 0.04 -3.57 4.16
C PHE A 82 1.43 -3.68 3.56
N PHE A 83 1.71 -2.95 2.46
CA PHE A 83 3.01 -3.01 1.81
C PHE A 83 4.10 -2.29 2.58
N LEU A 84 3.79 -1.18 3.27
CA LEU A 84 4.74 -0.54 4.19
C LEU A 84 5.15 -1.51 5.31
N ASN A 85 4.20 -2.26 5.88
CA ASN A 85 4.48 -3.27 6.90
C ASN A 85 5.23 -4.49 6.36
N SER A 86 5.05 -4.82 5.08
CA SER A 86 5.63 -6.01 4.44
C SER A 86 7.05 -5.79 3.89
N CYS A 87 7.45 -4.54 3.65
CA CYS A 87 8.74 -4.15 3.07
C CYS A 87 9.64 -3.45 4.12
N PRO A 88 10.32 -4.19 5.02
CA PRO A 88 11.03 -3.58 6.15
C PRO A 88 12.24 -2.75 5.75
N ASN A 89 12.85 -2.99 4.58
CA ASN A 89 14.05 -2.31 4.09
C ASN A 89 13.74 -1.26 3.01
N LEU A 90 12.49 -0.78 2.95
CA LEU A 90 12.07 0.24 2.00
C LEU A 90 12.89 1.52 2.18
N GLU A 91 13.55 1.99 1.12
CA GLU A 91 14.35 3.21 1.10
C GLU A 91 13.71 4.31 0.24
N LEU A 92 13.01 3.92 -0.83
CA LEU A 92 12.34 4.82 -1.76
C LEU A 92 10.86 4.42 -1.90
N LEU A 93 9.97 5.37 -1.65
CA LEU A 93 8.55 5.24 -1.96
C LEU A 93 8.20 6.23 -3.08
N THR A 94 7.67 5.72 -4.19
CA THR A 94 7.08 6.53 -5.25
C THR A 94 5.57 6.36 -5.20
N ILE A 95 4.83 7.46 -5.18
CA ILE A 95 3.38 7.48 -5.30
C ILE A 95 3.07 8.23 -6.59
N ASP A 96 2.55 7.49 -7.57
CA ASP A 96 2.13 8.02 -8.87
C ASP A 96 0.60 8.16 -8.87
N LEU A 97 0.14 9.42 -8.74
CA LEU A 97 -1.27 9.80 -8.75
C LEU A 97 -1.80 10.08 -10.17
N ASN A 98 -0.94 10.03 -11.19
CA ASN A 98 -1.34 10.31 -12.58
C ASN A 98 -1.92 9.08 -13.28
N THR A 99 -1.48 7.89 -12.87
CA THR A 99 -1.83 6.61 -13.52
C THR A 99 -2.88 5.82 -12.75
N SER A 100 -3.48 6.43 -11.73
CA SER A 100 -4.47 5.79 -10.88
C SER A 100 -5.72 5.39 -11.66
N LYS A 101 -6.32 4.26 -11.27
CA LYS A 101 -7.51 3.68 -11.90
C LYS A 101 -8.70 3.74 -10.93
N ARG A 102 -9.87 3.36 -11.45
CA ARG A 102 -11.16 3.48 -10.75
C ARG A 102 -11.19 2.65 -9.45
N VAL A 103 -12.01 3.14 -8.52
CA VAL A 103 -12.47 2.37 -7.35
C VAL A 103 -13.28 1.18 -7.87
N LEU A 104 -12.99 -0.02 -7.39
CA LEU A 104 -13.79 -1.19 -7.72
C LEU A 104 -15.15 -1.05 -7.04
N SER A 105 -16.23 -1.21 -7.80
CA SER A 105 -17.57 -1.35 -7.23
C SER A 105 -17.57 -2.56 -6.30
N GLU A 106 -18.27 -2.44 -5.15
CA GLU A 106 -18.44 -3.53 -4.16
C GLU A 106 -17.27 -3.77 -3.21
N TYR A 107 -16.26 -2.88 -3.19
CA TYR A 107 -15.22 -2.94 -2.16
C TYR A 107 -15.81 -2.77 -0.75
N GLU A 108 -15.56 -3.76 0.12
CA GLU A 108 -15.79 -3.69 1.56
C GLU A 108 -14.46 -3.77 2.31
N PRO A 109 -14.15 -2.84 3.23
CA PRO A 109 -12.87 -2.83 3.92
C PRO A 109 -12.75 -3.99 4.92
N PRO A 110 -11.53 -4.51 5.17
CA PRO A 110 -11.32 -5.58 6.15
C PRO A 110 -11.55 -5.10 7.60
N PHE A 111 -11.48 -3.78 7.84
CA PHE A 111 -11.68 -3.14 9.13
C PHE A 111 -12.34 -1.76 8.99
N PRO A 112 -12.98 -1.22 10.04
CA PRO A 112 -13.52 0.14 10.01
C PRO A 112 -12.47 1.20 9.68
N PHE A 113 -12.79 2.10 8.76
CA PHE A 113 -11.86 3.12 8.28
C PHE A 113 -11.52 4.19 9.32
N ASP A 114 -12.44 4.53 10.22
CA ASP A 114 -12.24 5.56 11.24
C ASP A 114 -11.07 5.23 12.18
N GLU A 115 -10.67 3.95 12.23
CA GLU A 115 -9.54 3.48 13.01
C GLU A 115 -8.20 3.50 12.24
N HIS A 116 -8.22 3.81 10.94
CA HIS A 116 -7.03 3.76 10.10
C HIS A 116 -6.02 4.86 10.48
N PRO A 117 -4.71 4.56 10.56
CA PRO A 117 -3.66 5.52 10.93
C PRO A 117 -3.66 6.83 10.14
N PHE A 118 -3.99 6.78 8.85
CA PHE A 118 -4.06 7.98 8.00
C PHE A 118 -5.19 8.92 8.42
N LEU A 119 -6.30 8.39 8.93
CA LEU A 119 -7.48 9.17 9.30
C LEU A 119 -7.46 9.63 10.76
N LYS A 120 -6.73 8.91 11.63
CA LYS A 120 -6.62 9.21 13.07
C LYS A 120 -6.06 10.61 13.40
N GLY A 121 -5.34 11.25 12.48
CA GLY A 121 -4.84 12.62 12.63
C GLY A 121 -5.89 13.73 12.37
N VAL A 122 -7.11 13.38 11.94
CA VAL A 122 -8.15 14.36 11.56
C VAL A 122 -9.19 14.57 12.66
N THR A 123 -9.42 13.61 13.55
CA THR A 123 -10.60 13.67 14.46
C THR A 123 -10.37 13.34 15.94
N THR A 124 -9.25 12.77 16.39
CA THR A 124 -9.11 12.43 17.83
C THR A 124 -7.68 12.57 18.38
N PHE A 125 -7.55 13.23 19.53
CA PHE A 125 -6.40 13.11 20.42
C PHE A 125 -6.38 11.69 21.01
N ASN A 126 -5.74 10.73 20.33
CA ASN A 126 -5.49 9.41 20.89
C ASN A 126 -4.06 9.33 21.43
N PRO A 127 -3.85 8.99 22.71
CA PRO A 127 -2.52 8.88 23.33
C PRO A 127 -1.71 7.64 22.89
N TYR A 128 -2.27 6.74 22.09
CA TYR A 128 -1.53 5.62 21.50
C TYR A 128 -0.98 5.98 20.12
N PRO A 129 0.35 5.97 19.91
CA PRO A 129 0.90 6.23 18.60
C PRO A 129 0.41 5.14 17.66
N ALA A 130 -0.23 5.52 16.55
CA ALA A 130 -0.38 4.64 15.42
C ALA A 130 0.99 3.99 15.17
N VAL A 131 1.06 2.65 15.16
CA VAL A 131 2.34 1.95 15.01
C VAL A 131 2.86 2.27 13.61
N VAL A 132 3.78 3.24 13.54
CA VAL A 132 4.43 3.64 12.29
C VAL A 132 5.27 2.45 11.81
N PRO A 133 5.10 1.98 10.56
CA PRO A 133 5.89 0.90 9.99
C PRO A 133 7.38 1.14 10.20
N TYR A 134 8.11 0.08 10.55
CA TYR A 134 9.54 0.16 10.83
C TYR A 134 10.31 0.80 9.67
N CYS A 135 9.95 0.48 8.42
CA CYS A 135 10.59 1.04 7.24
C CYS A 135 10.44 2.57 7.16
N VAL A 136 9.24 3.10 7.39
CA VAL A 136 8.96 4.54 7.41
C VAL A 136 9.80 5.22 8.49
N LYS A 137 9.88 4.63 9.69
CA LYS A 137 10.62 5.21 10.82
C LYS A 137 12.15 5.17 10.67
N LYS A 138 12.70 4.16 9.99
CA LYS A 138 14.15 3.85 10.05
C LYS A 138 14.89 3.81 8.73
N ASN A 139 14.22 3.43 7.64
CA ASN A 139 14.89 3.08 6.38
C ASN A 139 14.45 3.96 5.21
N LEU A 140 13.22 4.51 5.25
CA LEU A 140 12.69 5.35 4.19
C LEU A 140 13.49 6.65 4.12
N LYS A 141 14.19 6.85 3.00
CA LYS A 141 15.07 8.00 2.75
C LYS A 141 14.43 9.04 1.86
N LYS A 142 13.53 8.61 0.96
CA LYS A 142 12.92 9.47 -0.04
C LYS A 142 11.49 9.05 -0.33
N VAL A 143 10.59 10.04 -0.36
CA VAL A 143 9.24 9.91 -0.87
C VAL A 143 9.13 10.79 -2.11
N VAL A 144 8.67 10.22 -3.23
CA VAL A 144 8.37 10.93 -4.47
C VAL A 144 6.87 10.85 -4.67
N VAL A 145 6.22 12.00 -4.84
CA VAL A 145 4.78 12.07 -5.11
C VAL A 145 4.61 12.78 -6.44
N GLU A 146 4.10 12.06 -7.42
CA GLU A 146 3.85 12.57 -8.77
C GLU A 146 2.37 12.84 -8.94
N GLY A 147 2.01 13.98 -9.52
CA GLY A 147 0.60 14.34 -9.73
C GLY A 147 -0.14 14.81 -8.47
N PHE A 148 0.58 15.23 -7.42
CA PHE A 148 0.00 15.73 -6.17
C PHE A 148 -0.86 16.98 -6.41
N LYS A 149 -2.10 16.95 -5.90
CA LYS A 149 -3.08 18.03 -6.01
C LYS A 149 -3.42 18.65 -4.65
N GLY A 150 -3.07 17.99 -3.56
CA GLY A 150 -3.37 18.46 -2.20
C GLY A 150 -4.83 18.22 -1.81
N THR A 151 -5.43 17.13 -2.29
CA THR A 151 -6.81 16.76 -1.93
C THR A 151 -6.89 16.32 -0.46
N GLU A 152 -8.11 16.31 0.08
CA GLU A 152 -8.38 15.89 1.47
C GLU A 152 -7.97 14.45 1.75
N SER A 153 -7.93 13.58 0.74
CA SER A 153 -7.49 12.19 0.87
C SER A 153 -5.97 12.01 0.72
N GLU A 154 -5.29 12.87 -0.05
CA GLU A 154 -3.84 12.82 -0.24
C GLU A 154 -3.08 13.34 0.99
N LEU A 155 -3.54 14.45 1.59
CA LEU A 155 -2.83 15.12 2.69
C LEU A 155 -2.58 14.24 3.93
N PRO A 156 -3.55 13.43 4.40
CA PRO A 156 -3.34 12.61 5.59
C PRO A 156 -2.31 11.51 5.36
N VAL A 157 -2.24 10.93 4.16
CA VAL A 157 -1.23 9.93 3.81
C VAL A 157 0.17 10.55 3.83
N LEU A 158 0.33 11.75 3.26
CA LEU A 158 1.63 12.42 3.28
C LEU A 158 2.07 12.82 4.68
N ARG A 159 1.15 13.32 5.53
CA ARG A 159 1.44 13.61 6.94
C ARG A 159 1.90 12.38 7.73
N TYR A 160 1.44 11.21 7.33
CA TYR A 160 1.85 9.96 7.95
C TYR A 160 3.26 9.50 7.53
N LEU A 161 3.70 9.88 6.33
CA LEU A 161 4.98 9.46 5.74
C LEU A 161 6.14 10.42 6.06
N LEU A 162 5.85 11.63 6.54
CA LEU A 162 6.80 12.70 6.85
C LEU A 162 7.04 12.83 8.36
#